data_AF-A0JYG7-F1
#
_entry.id   AF-A0JYG7-F1
#
_cell.length_a   1.000
_cell.length_b   1.000
_cell.length_c   1.000
_cell.angle_alpha   90.00
_cell.angle_beta   90.00
_cell.angle_gamma   90.00
#
_symmetry.space_group_name_H-M   'P 1'
#
loop_
_entity.id
_entity.type
_entity.pdbx_description
1 polymer ?
#
loop_
_entity_poly.entity_id
_entity_poly.type
_entity_poly.pdbx_seq_one_letter_code
_entity_poly.pdbx_strand_id
1 'polypeptide(L)'
;MEFMISGRNLTVSDRFREYADEKISKIASLGDKVQRVDAKVSKETKARQTAELLTVELTVLGRGPVIRAEASAADKFAAFDLAYNKLLERLRRAKDRKKVHHGRHTPKSVTEATASLEPASTTEPLYVEASNHQEPQAAPVEKSPYDVDNDIPAGDSPVLIRRKVFPAASLTLDDAVDNMELVGHDFYLFVDKETKAPSVVYRRDGWTYGVISLDQTCEPGVAPLEEKILAYRSEDEPASA
;
A
#
# COMPACT_ATOMS: atom_id res chain seq x y z
N MET A 1 -10.91 -13.58 -14.37
CA MET A 1 -10.47 -14.57 -13.36
C MET A 1 -10.87 -15.92 -13.89
N GLU A 2 -9.90 -16.80 -14.12
CA GLU A 2 -10.17 -18.15 -14.64
C GLU A 2 -10.43 -19.09 -13.45
N PHE A 3 -11.53 -19.86 -13.51
CA PHE A 3 -11.88 -20.82 -12.47
C PHE A 3 -11.92 -22.24 -13.04
N MET A 4 -11.12 -23.14 -12.47
CA MET A 4 -11.10 -24.56 -12.84
C MET A 4 -11.50 -25.43 -11.66
N ILE A 5 -12.44 -26.35 -11.90
CA ILE A 5 -12.81 -27.39 -10.93
C ILE A 5 -12.35 -28.75 -11.42
N SER A 6 -11.63 -29.48 -10.57
CA SER A 6 -11.22 -30.86 -10.79
C SER A 6 -11.76 -31.76 -9.67
N GLY A 7 -12.33 -32.90 -10.04
CA GLY A 7 -12.76 -33.94 -9.11
C GLY A 7 -11.82 -35.15 -9.17
N ARG A 8 -11.27 -35.57 -8.03
CA ARG A 8 -10.50 -36.82 -7.91
C ARG A 8 -11.38 -37.85 -7.22
N ASN A 9 -11.72 -38.92 -7.96
CA ASN A 9 -12.62 -40.00 -7.50
C ASN A 9 -14.03 -39.51 -7.11
N LEU A 10 -14.48 -38.41 -7.71
CA LEU A 10 -15.81 -37.85 -7.50
C LEU A 10 -16.31 -37.16 -8.77
N THR A 11 -17.58 -37.38 -9.11
CA THR A 11 -18.26 -36.62 -10.17
C THR A 11 -18.72 -35.27 -9.61
N VAL A 12 -18.29 -34.20 -10.25
CA VAL A 12 -18.66 -32.83 -9.88
C VAL A 12 -19.99 -32.50 -10.58
N SER A 13 -21.07 -32.46 -9.81
CA SER A 13 -22.40 -32.06 -10.30
C SER A 13 -22.43 -30.58 -10.71
N ASP A 14 -23.23 -30.24 -11.71
CA ASP A 14 -23.37 -28.86 -12.22
C ASP A 14 -23.85 -27.89 -11.15
N ARG A 15 -24.75 -28.33 -10.25
CA ARG A 15 -25.17 -27.53 -9.08
C ARG A 15 -24.00 -27.12 -8.19
N PHE A 16 -22.97 -27.96 -8.06
CA PHE A 16 -21.78 -27.61 -7.29
C PHE A 16 -20.87 -26.64 -8.05
N ARG A 17 -20.82 -26.73 -9.38
CA ARG A 17 -20.05 -25.79 -10.21
C ARG A 17 -20.64 -24.39 -10.13
N GLU A 18 -21.95 -24.26 -10.31
CA GLU A 18 -22.68 -22.99 -10.18
C GLU A 18 -22.48 -22.39 -8.78
N TYR A 19 -22.62 -23.22 -7.73
CA TYR A 19 -22.41 -22.79 -6.35
C TYR A 19 -21.00 -22.25 -6.11
N ALA A 20 -19.98 -22.96 -6.58
CA ALA A 20 -18.60 -22.56 -6.40
C ALA A 20 -18.26 -21.28 -7.19
N ASP A 21 -18.80 -21.13 -8.40
CA ASP A 21 -18.59 -19.95 -9.24
C ASP A 21 -19.21 -18.70 -8.64
N GLU A 22 -20.46 -18.79 -8.12
CA GLU A 22 -21.12 -17.68 -7.43
C GLU A 22 -20.32 -17.24 -6.20
N LYS A 23 -19.78 -18.19 -5.41
CA LYS A 23 -18.98 -17.87 -4.23
C LYS A 23 -17.64 -17.25 -4.60
N ILE A 24 -16.97 -17.74 -5.64
CA ILE A 24 -15.66 -17.24 -6.05
C ILE A 24 -15.73 -15.85 -6.67
N SER A 25 -16.85 -15.51 -7.33
CA SER A 25 -17.09 -14.14 -7.80
C SER A 25 -16.97 -13.09 -6.67
N LYS A 26 -17.34 -13.45 -5.44
CA LYS A 26 -17.25 -12.59 -4.26
C LYS A 26 -15.81 -12.39 -3.76
N ILE A 27 -14.88 -13.28 -4.12
CA ILE A 27 -13.45 -13.13 -3.82
C ILE A 27 -12.80 -12.08 -4.74
N ALA A 28 -13.28 -11.92 -5.97
CA ALA A 28 -12.71 -11.00 -6.94
C ALA A 28 -12.69 -9.54 -6.45
N SER A 29 -13.68 -9.13 -5.66
CA SER A 29 -13.74 -7.77 -5.07
C SER A 29 -12.67 -7.50 -4.02
N LEU A 30 -12.10 -8.55 -3.41
CA LEU A 30 -11.10 -8.42 -2.36
C LEU A 30 -9.67 -8.52 -2.89
N GLY A 31 -9.49 -9.14 -4.06
CA GLY A 31 -8.21 -9.48 -4.66
C GLY A 31 -8.03 -8.94 -6.08
N ASP A 32 -7.54 -7.71 -6.21
CA ASP A 32 -7.24 -7.03 -7.48
C ASP A 32 -6.20 -7.75 -8.39
N LYS A 33 -5.64 -8.89 -7.95
CA LYS A 33 -4.57 -9.62 -8.64
C LYS A 33 -4.77 -11.14 -8.71
N VAL A 34 -6.00 -11.63 -8.58
CA VAL A 34 -6.28 -13.07 -8.76
C VAL A 34 -6.46 -13.38 -10.25
N GLN A 35 -5.52 -14.14 -10.81
CA GLN A 35 -5.58 -14.52 -12.23
C GLN A 35 -6.35 -15.82 -12.41
N ARG A 36 -6.05 -16.81 -11.57
CA ARG A 36 -6.58 -18.17 -11.70
C ARG A 36 -6.85 -18.80 -10.34
N VAL A 37 -7.96 -19.54 -10.23
CA VAL A 37 -8.32 -20.33 -9.06
C VAL A 37 -8.58 -21.76 -9.47
N ASP A 38 -7.85 -22.67 -8.85
CA ASP A 38 -8.02 -24.11 -9.04
C ASP A 38 -8.69 -24.69 -7.79
N ALA A 39 -9.85 -25.31 -7.96
CA ALA A 39 -10.55 -26.09 -6.95
C ALA A 39 -10.38 -27.58 -7.23
N LYS A 40 -9.85 -28.31 -6.26
CA LYS A 40 -9.68 -29.76 -6.33
C LYS A 40 -10.48 -30.41 -5.22
N VAL A 41 -11.45 -31.23 -5.60
CA VAL A 41 -12.29 -32.00 -4.68
C VAL A 41 -11.81 -33.44 -4.70
N SER A 42 -11.34 -33.95 -3.56
CA SER A 42 -10.95 -35.34 -3.40
C SER A 42 -11.83 -36.04 -2.38
N LYS A 43 -12.21 -37.28 -2.68
CA LYS A 43 -12.78 -38.20 -1.69
C LYS A 43 -11.63 -39.03 -1.11
N GLU A 44 -11.35 -38.85 0.17
CA GLU A 44 -10.34 -39.66 0.86
C GLU A 44 -11.05 -40.70 1.73
N THR A 45 -10.88 -41.97 1.40
CA THR A 45 -11.35 -43.08 2.22
C THR A 45 -10.17 -43.57 3.05
N LYS A 46 -9.99 -43.04 4.27
CA LYS A 46 -8.98 -43.58 5.19
C LYS A 46 -9.54 -44.83 5.86
N ALA A 47 -8.86 -45.96 5.65
CA ALA A 47 -9.24 -47.28 6.18
C ALA A 47 -9.40 -47.36 7.73
N ARG A 48 -9.01 -46.32 8.48
CA ARG A 48 -9.14 -46.22 9.95
C ARG A 48 -10.20 -45.22 10.44
N GLN A 49 -10.81 -44.41 9.57
CA GLN A 49 -11.86 -43.46 9.94
C GLN A 49 -13.20 -43.93 9.38
N THR A 50 -14.19 -44.08 10.25
CA THR A 50 -15.54 -44.59 9.89
C THR A 50 -16.36 -43.58 9.06
N ALA A 51 -15.96 -42.30 9.05
CA ALA A 51 -16.65 -41.25 8.29
C ALA A 51 -15.95 -40.99 6.95
N GLU A 52 -16.70 -41.06 5.85
CA GLU A 52 -16.23 -40.61 4.54
C GLU A 52 -16.04 -39.09 4.58
N LEU A 53 -14.78 -38.65 4.55
CA LEU A 53 -14.44 -37.22 4.54
C LEU A 53 -14.11 -36.79 3.11
N LEU A 54 -14.76 -35.72 2.68
CA LEU A 54 -14.51 -35.03 1.44
C LEU A 54 -13.57 -33.88 1.73
N THR A 55 -12.45 -33.83 1.01
CA THR A 55 -11.45 -32.78 1.14
C THR A 55 -11.49 -31.88 -0.08
N VAL A 56 -11.54 -30.58 0.15
CA VAL A 56 -11.48 -29.55 -0.88
C VAL A 56 -10.20 -28.75 -0.69
N GLU A 57 -9.40 -28.69 -1.75
CA GLU A 57 -8.19 -27.88 -1.85
C GLU A 57 -8.47 -26.74 -2.84
N LEU A 58 -8.41 -25.50 -2.35
CA LEU A 58 -8.51 -24.29 -3.16
C LEU A 58 -7.12 -23.68 -3.29
N THR A 59 -6.64 -23.52 -4.51
CA THR A 59 -5.36 -22.85 -4.80
C THR A 59 -5.62 -21.62 -5.65
N VAL A 60 -5.17 -20.47 -5.15
CA VAL A 60 -5.24 -19.19 -5.84
C VAL A 60 -3.86 -18.87 -6.40
N LEU A 61 -3.82 -18.66 -7.71
CA LEU A 61 -2.66 -18.21 -8.47
C LEU A 61 -2.87 -16.75 -8.88
N GLY A 62 -1.89 -15.92 -8.54
CA GLY A 62 -1.93 -14.49 -8.85
C GLY A 62 -0.54 -13.90 -8.96
N ARG A 63 -0.47 -12.58 -9.16
CA ARG A 63 0.79 -11.81 -9.13
C ARG A 63 1.26 -11.67 -7.68
N GLY A 64 1.84 -12.74 -7.13
CA GLY A 64 2.29 -12.81 -5.74
C GLY A 64 2.49 -14.26 -5.24
N PRO A 65 2.60 -14.46 -3.91
CA PRO A 65 2.73 -15.78 -3.32
C PRO A 65 1.48 -16.63 -3.57
N VAL A 66 1.69 -17.92 -3.83
CA VAL A 66 0.61 -18.89 -4.04
C VAL A 66 -0.12 -19.12 -2.71
N ILE A 67 -1.44 -18.90 -2.70
CA ILE A 67 -2.26 -19.11 -1.51
C ILE A 67 -3.09 -20.36 -1.72
N ARG A 68 -2.89 -21.32 -0.82
CA ARG A 68 -3.64 -22.57 -0.78
C ARG A 68 -4.45 -22.66 0.49
N ALA A 69 -5.65 -23.21 0.43
CA ALA A 69 -6.46 -23.55 1.59
C ALA A 69 -7.06 -24.95 1.42
N GLU A 70 -7.00 -25.74 2.48
CA GLU A 70 -7.56 -27.10 2.51
C GLU A 70 -8.57 -27.21 3.66
N ALA A 71 -9.69 -27.87 3.39
CA ALA A 71 -10.64 -28.26 4.42
C ALA A 71 -11.29 -29.60 4.08
N SER A 72 -11.60 -30.37 5.13
CA SER A 72 -12.30 -31.63 5.04
C SER A 72 -13.62 -31.55 5.80
N ALA A 73 -14.68 -32.12 5.24
CA ALA A 73 -16.00 -32.21 5.88
C ALA A 73 -16.76 -33.46 5.41
N ALA A 74 -17.93 -33.71 5.99
CA ALA A 74 -18.80 -34.81 5.59
C ALA A 74 -19.49 -34.59 4.22
N ASP A 75 -19.64 -33.34 3.79
CA ASP A 75 -20.27 -32.97 2.52
C ASP A 75 -19.36 -32.02 1.70
N LYS A 76 -19.47 -32.10 0.38
CA LYS A 76 -18.70 -31.29 -0.59
C LYS A 76 -18.99 -29.80 -0.44
N PHE A 77 -20.24 -29.42 -0.17
CA PHE A 77 -20.61 -28.02 0.05
C PHE A 77 -20.00 -27.47 1.34
N ALA A 78 -20.12 -28.24 2.43
CA ALA A 78 -19.54 -27.86 3.72
C ALA A 78 -18.00 -27.77 3.65
N ALA A 79 -17.34 -28.73 2.99
CA ALA A 79 -15.89 -28.70 2.81
C ALA A 79 -15.46 -27.50 1.97
N PHE A 80 -16.20 -27.17 0.91
CA PHE A 80 -15.95 -25.98 0.09
C PHE A 80 -16.09 -24.69 0.89
N ASP A 81 -17.16 -24.53 1.68
CA ASP A 81 -17.38 -23.32 2.48
C ASP A 81 -16.30 -23.14 3.56
N LEU A 82 -15.88 -24.24 4.20
CA LEU A 82 -14.77 -24.19 5.16
C LEU A 82 -13.44 -23.83 4.49
N ALA A 83 -13.16 -24.38 3.30
CA ALA A 83 -11.98 -24.02 2.53
C ALA A 83 -12.04 -22.56 2.06
N TYR A 84 -13.22 -22.10 1.62
CA TYR A 84 -13.50 -20.74 1.17
C TYR A 84 -13.27 -19.72 2.30
N ASN A 85 -13.77 -19.99 3.51
CA ASN A 85 -13.56 -19.13 4.67
C ASN A 85 -12.07 -19.03 5.05
N LYS A 86 -11.36 -20.17 5.08
CA LYS A 86 -9.90 -20.19 5.31
C LYS A 86 -9.15 -19.41 4.23
N LEU A 87 -9.59 -19.52 2.98
CA LEU A 87 -8.98 -18.82 1.86
C LEU A 87 -9.22 -17.30 1.95
N LEU A 88 -10.43 -16.86 2.29
CA LEU A 88 -10.74 -15.46 2.55
C LEU A 88 -9.86 -14.87 3.66
N GLU A 89 -9.70 -15.59 4.76
CA GLU A 89 -8.85 -15.14 5.86
C GLU A 89 -7.38 -15.02 5.42
N ARG A 90 -6.86 -16.00 4.66
CA ARG A 90 -5.51 -15.95 4.11
C ARG A 90 -5.32 -14.80 3.12
N LEU A 91 -6.32 -14.52 2.28
CA LEU A 91 -6.30 -13.39 1.35
C LEU A 91 -6.33 -12.04 2.08
N ARG A 92 -7.17 -11.90 3.12
CA ARG A 92 -7.18 -10.70 3.98
C ARG A 92 -5.83 -10.50 4.64
N ARG A 93 -5.28 -11.52 5.31
CA ARG A 93 -3.95 -11.45 5.93
C ARG A 93 -2.84 -11.09 4.93
N ALA A 94 -2.92 -11.60 3.69
CA ALA A 94 -1.95 -11.28 2.64
C ALA A 94 -2.09 -9.83 2.15
N LYS A 95 -3.32 -9.31 2.02
CA LYS A 95 -3.60 -7.90 1.69
C LYS A 95 -3.15 -6.97 2.81
N ASP A 96 -3.49 -7.31 4.05
CA ASP A 96 -3.11 -6.54 5.24
C ASP A 96 -1.60 -6.54 5.42
N ARG A 97 -0.91 -7.68 5.27
CA ARG A 97 0.55 -7.73 5.33
C ARG A 97 1.22 -6.86 4.26
N LYS A 98 0.61 -6.69 3.09
CA LYS A 98 1.08 -5.73 2.07
C LYS A 98 0.78 -4.28 2.43
N LYS A 99 -0.28 -4.03 3.21
CA LYS A 99 -0.63 -2.70 3.74
C LYS A 99 0.22 -2.32 4.96
N VAL A 100 0.72 -3.32 5.70
CA VAL A 100 1.66 -3.10 6.80
C VAL A 100 3.00 -2.68 6.20
N HIS A 101 3.19 -1.36 6.15
CA HIS A 101 4.50 -0.76 5.91
C HIS A 101 5.37 -1.04 7.14
N HIS A 102 6.33 -1.95 7.00
CA HIS A 102 7.41 -2.04 7.98
C HIS A 102 8.31 -0.82 7.80
N GLY A 103 8.19 0.15 8.71
CA GLY A 103 8.96 1.39 8.68
C GLY A 103 8.34 2.51 9.52
N ARG A 104 8.96 3.68 9.49
CA ARG A 104 8.65 4.90 10.27
C ARG A 104 7.26 5.53 9.98
N HIS A 105 6.45 4.89 9.12
CA HIS A 105 5.12 5.32 8.68
C HIS A 105 4.03 4.30 9.08
N THR A 106 4.06 3.83 10.32
CA THR A 106 2.91 3.11 10.89
C THR A 106 1.76 4.10 11.12
N PRO A 107 0.55 3.88 10.56
CA PRO A 107 -0.59 4.71 10.92
C PRO A 107 -0.85 4.57 12.43
N LYS A 108 -1.03 5.72 13.10
CA LYS A 108 -1.27 5.82 14.55
C LYS A 108 -2.40 4.87 14.94
N SER A 109 -2.18 4.02 15.94
CA SER A 109 -3.20 3.02 16.34
C SER A 109 -4.44 3.72 16.88
N VAL A 110 -5.63 3.12 16.71
CA VAL A 110 -6.89 3.73 17.20
C VAL A 110 -6.80 4.00 18.70
N THR A 111 -6.24 3.06 19.45
CA THR A 111 -5.96 3.20 20.89
C THR A 111 -5.05 4.38 21.22
N GLU A 112 -4.02 4.63 20.41
CA GLU A 112 -3.08 5.74 20.60
C GLU A 112 -3.68 7.07 20.14
N ALA A 113 -4.53 7.07 19.11
CA ALA A 113 -5.24 8.26 18.65
C ALA A 113 -6.31 8.73 19.64
N THR A 114 -6.96 7.80 20.37
CA THR A 114 -8.02 8.12 21.35
C THR A 114 -7.50 8.26 22.78
N ALA A 115 -6.23 7.95 23.04
CA ALA A 115 -5.66 8.00 24.40
C ALA A 115 -5.68 9.40 25.03
N SER A 116 -5.66 10.46 24.21
CA SER A 116 -5.69 11.86 24.67
C SER A 116 -7.09 12.45 24.79
N LEU A 117 -8.14 11.71 24.43
CA LEU A 117 -9.52 12.20 24.55
C LEU A 117 -10.06 11.87 25.95
N GLU A 118 -10.72 12.85 26.57
CA GLU A 118 -11.41 12.61 27.85
C GLU A 118 -12.61 11.67 27.61
N PRO A 119 -12.76 10.61 28.41
CA PRO A 119 -13.90 9.70 28.30
C PRO A 119 -15.20 10.44 28.63
N ALA A 120 -16.19 10.33 27.76
CA ALA A 120 -17.51 10.95 27.95
C ALA A 120 -18.15 10.53 29.27
N SER A 121 -18.77 11.48 29.96
CA SER A 121 -19.39 11.25 31.26
C SER A 121 -20.65 10.41 31.12
N THR A 122 -20.78 9.33 31.91
CA THR A 122 -21.97 8.47 31.92
C THR A 122 -23.17 9.07 32.66
N THR A 123 -22.97 10.21 33.34
CA THR A 123 -23.96 10.81 34.24
C THR A 123 -24.84 11.84 33.53
N GLU A 124 -24.39 12.39 32.42
CA GLU A 124 -25.11 13.43 31.68
C GLU A 124 -25.44 12.97 30.25
N PRO A 125 -26.62 13.30 29.72
CA PRO A 125 -26.97 12.95 28.36
C PRO A 125 -26.19 13.83 27.36
N LEU A 126 -25.60 13.16 26.35
CA LEU A 126 -24.67 13.70 25.33
C LEU A 126 -25.08 15.04 24.69
N TYR A 127 -26.38 15.34 24.61
CA TYR A 127 -26.88 16.59 24.00
C TYR A 127 -26.64 17.83 24.89
N VAL A 128 -26.49 17.66 26.21
CA VAL A 128 -26.21 18.74 27.16
C VAL A 128 -24.72 19.11 27.16
N GLU A 129 -23.84 18.12 27.06
CA GLU A 129 -22.39 18.32 26.89
C GLU A 129 -22.09 19.07 25.58
N ALA A 130 -22.76 18.70 24.48
CA ALA A 130 -22.61 19.36 23.18
C ALA A 130 -23.03 20.85 23.18
N SER A 131 -23.96 21.25 24.05
CA SER A 131 -24.39 22.66 24.17
C SER A 131 -23.50 23.52 25.06
N ASN A 132 -22.76 22.92 25.99
CA ASN A 132 -21.83 23.63 26.88
C ASN A 132 -20.43 23.79 26.28
N HIS A 133 -20.06 22.94 25.32
CA HIS A 133 -18.92 23.20 24.46
C HIS A 133 -19.32 24.26 23.44
N GLN A 134 -18.94 25.51 23.73
CA GLN A 134 -18.76 26.52 22.68
C GLN A 134 -18.07 25.84 21.50
N GLU A 135 -18.72 25.85 20.34
CA GLU A 135 -18.10 25.44 19.08
C GLU A 135 -16.68 25.99 19.09
N PRO A 136 -15.64 25.14 19.09
CA PRO A 136 -14.32 25.63 18.79
C PRO A 136 -14.49 26.31 17.45
N GLN A 137 -14.25 27.63 17.41
CA GLN A 137 -14.07 28.34 16.15
C GLN A 137 -13.27 27.40 15.28
N ALA A 138 -13.86 26.95 14.16
CA ALA A 138 -13.21 26.01 13.29
C ALA A 138 -11.82 26.58 13.03
N ALA A 139 -10.80 25.95 13.60
CA ALA A 139 -9.44 26.30 13.30
C ALA A 139 -9.38 26.29 11.77
N PRO A 140 -8.80 27.33 11.13
CA PRO A 140 -8.68 27.32 9.68
C PRO A 140 -8.08 25.97 9.34
N VAL A 141 -8.81 25.17 8.56
CA VAL A 141 -8.32 23.88 8.09
C VAL A 141 -6.99 24.22 7.44
N GLU A 142 -5.89 23.84 8.09
CA GLU A 142 -4.56 23.97 7.51
C GLU A 142 -4.60 23.05 6.30
N LYS A 143 -4.97 23.63 5.15
CA LYS A 143 -4.75 23.00 3.86
C LYS A 143 -3.28 22.64 3.88
N SER A 144 -3.01 21.35 3.74
CA SER A 144 -1.66 20.86 3.52
C SER A 144 -1.03 21.73 2.43
N PRO A 145 0.27 22.11 2.51
CA PRO A 145 0.96 22.81 1.43
C PRO A 145 0.92 22.09 0.06
N TYR A 146 0.34 20.88 0.03
CA TYR A 146 0.19 19.99 -1.09
C TYR A 146 -1.27 19.81 -1.55
N ASP A 147 -2.28 20.36 -0.85
CA ASP A 147 -3.67 20.38 -1.35
C ASP A 147 -3.83 21.51 -2.36
N VAL A 148 -4.02 21.16 -3.63
CA VAL A 148 -4.12 22.11 -4.76
C VAL A 148 -5.57 22.15 -5.25
N ASP A 149 -6.25 23.27 -5.02
CA ASP A 149 -7.47 23.62 -5.75
C ASP A 149 -7.07 24.01 -7.19
N ASN A 150 -7.56 23.26 -8.19
CA ASN A 150 -7.27 23.49 -9.62
C ASN A 150 -8.16 24.57 -10.27
N ASP A 151 -8.97 25.28 -9.50
CA ASP A 151 -9.94 26.24 -10.04
C ASP A 151 -9.57 27.69 -9.71
N ILE A 152 -8.56 28.23 -10.40
CA ILE A 152 -8.36 29.68 -10.48
C ILE A 152 -8.54 30.09 -11.94
N PRO A 153 -9.60 30.83 -12.32
CA PRO A 153 -9.74 31.36 -13.66
C PRO A 153 -8.67 32.44 -13.87
N ALA A 154 -7.67 32.13 -14.69
CA ALA A 154 -6.73 33.13 -15.19
C ALA A 154 -7.48 34.08 -16.13
N GLY A 155 -7.21 35.38 -16.03
CA GLY A 155 -7.56 36.32 -17.11
C GLY A 155 -6.82 36.02 -18.43
N ASP A 156 -6.87 36.97 -19.37
CA ASP A 156 -6.52 36.87 -20.81
C ASP A 156 -5.08 36.46 -21.22
N SER A 157 -4.30 35.78 -20.37
CA SER A 157 -3.04 35.14 -20.77
C SER A 157 -3.11 33.64 -20.50
N PRO A 158 -3.00 32.77 -21.52
CA PRO A 158 -3.12 31.32 -21.35
C PRO A 158 -1.95 30.69 -20.59
N VAL A 159 -0.89 31.45 -20.28
CA VAL A 159 0.31 30.94 -19.61
C VAL A 159 0.27 31.30 -18.13
N LEU A 160 -0.07 30.32 -17.30
CA LEU A 160 0.01 30.41 -15.84
C LEU A 160 1.41 30.01 -15.36
N ILE A 161 2.15 30.93 -14.74
CA ILE A 161 3.45 30.64 -14.11
C ILE A 161 3.25 30.46 -12.60
N ARG A 162 3.38 29.22 -12.12
CA ARG A 162 3.33 28.91 -10.69
C ARG A 162 4.69 29.14 -10.03
N ARG A 163 4.75 29.90 -8.94
CA ARG A 163 5.96 30.13 -8.13
C ARG A 163 5.81 29.46 -6.77
N LYS A 164 6.72 28.53 -6.45
CA LYS A 164 6.80 27.88 -5.12
C LYS A 164 8.17 28.18 -4.51
N VAL A 165 8.18 28.78 -3.33
CA VAL A 165 9.40 29.10 -2.58
C VAL A 165 9.48 28.12 -1.41
N PHE A 166 10.60 27.41 -1.29
CA PHE A 166 10.86 26.48 -0.20
C PHE A 166 12.01 26.99 0.67
N PRO A 167 12.02 26.67 1.98
CA PRO A 167 13.17 26.96 2.82
C PRO A 167 14.41 26.19 2.30
N ALA A 168 15.54 26.89 2.19
CA ALA A 168 16.82 26.33 1.72
C ALA A 168 17.48 25.47 2.80
N ALA A 169 16.85 24.35 3.14
CA ALA A 169 17.44 23.36 4.03
C ALA A 169 18.60 22.64 3.33
N SER A 170 19.75 22.57 4.00
CA SER A 170 20.89 21.80 3.51
C SER A 170 20.67 20.30 3.78
N LEU A 171 20.54 19.51 2.71
CA LEU A 171 20.19 18.09 2.71
C LEU A 171 21.29 17.27 2.04
N THR A 172 21.40 16.00 2.41
CA THR A 172 22.24 15.06 1.65
C THR A 172 21.51 14.64 0.37
N LEU A 173 22.26 14.10 -0.61
CA LEU A 173 21.69 13.59 -1.86
C LEU A 173 20.61 12.53 -1.58
N ASP A 174 20.89 11.59 -0.68
CA ASP A 174 19.97 10.52 -0.31
C ASP A 174 18.71 11.08 0.35
N ASP A 175 18.85 12.04 1.26
CA ASP A 175 17.69 12.72 1.87
C ASP A 175 16.85 13.46 0.82
N ALA A 176 17.49 14.04 -0.20
CA ALA A 176 16.80 14.73 -1.29
C ALA A 176 16.02 13.74 -2.18
N VAL A 177 16.57 12.57 -2.48
CA VAL A 177 15.87 11.48 -3.19
C VAL A 177 14.67 10.98 -2.37
N ASP A 178 14.88 10.72 -1.08
CA ASP A 178 13.83 10.23 -0.19
C ASP A 178 12.67 11.25 -0.09
N ASN A 179 12.98 12.54 0.01
CA ASN A 179 11.97 13.61 0.01
C ASN A 179 11.29 13.77 -1.36
N MET A 180 12.01 13.60 -2.48
CA MET A 180 11.42 13.63 -3.82
C MET A 180 10.36 12.54 -3.99
N GLU A 181 10.69 11.31 -3.57
CA GLU A 181 9.77 10.16 -3.62
C GLU A 181 8.61 10.32 -2.61
N LEU A 182 8.86 10.90 -1.44
CA LEU A 182 7.83 11.17 -0.43
C LEU A 182 6.81 12.22 -0.89
N VAL A 183 7.28 13.30 -1.51
CA VAL A 183 6.41 14.36 -2.04
C VAL A 183 5.76 13.94 -3.36
N GLY A 184 6.34 12.97 -4.07
CA GLY A 184 5.81 12.45 -5.34
C GLY A 184 6.00 13.41 -6.52
N HIS A 185 6.99 14.31 -6.44
CA HIS A 185 7.37 15.18 -7.57
C HIS A 185 8.45 14.52 -8.44
N ASP A 186 8.55 14.94 -9.70
CA ASP A 186 9.57 14.42 -10.63
C ASP A 186 10.96 15.00 -10.39
N PHE A 187 11.03 16.11 -9.65
CA PHE A 187 12.27 16.77 -9.26
C PHE A 187 12.18 17.35 -7.85
N TYR A 188 13.33 17.52 -7.20
CA TYR A 188 13.46 18.10 -5.88
C TYR A 188 14.68 19.01 -5.79
N LEU A 189 14.45 20.29 -5.44
CA LEU A 189 15.49 21.30 -5.26
C LEU A 189 15.93 21.30 -3.79
N PHE A 190 17.23 21.26 -3.57
CA PHE A 190 17.85 21.27 -2.25
C PHE A 190 19.18 22.03 -2.27
N VAL A 191 19.74 22.30 -1.10
CA VAL A 191 21.14 22.71 -0.97
C VAL A 191 21.93 21.51 -0.51
N ASP A 192 22.94 21.09 -1.25
CA ASP A 192 23.72 19.92 -0.87
C ASP A 192 24.54 20.21 0.41
N LYS A 193 24.48 19.30 1.37
CA LYS A 193 25.18 19.42 2.65
C LYS A 193 26.69 19.43 2.48
N GLU A 194 27.22 18.69 1.50
CA GLU A 194 28.66 18.54 1.26
C GLU A 194 29.19 19.73 0.46
N THR A 195 28.65 19.97 -0.73
CA THR A 195 29.14 21.00 -1.65
C THR A 195 28.63 22.41 -1.31
N LYS A 196 27.60 22.54 -0.47
CA LYS A 196 26.87 23.79 -0.21
C LYS A 196 26.26 24.44 -1.46
N ALA A 197 26.28 23.73 -2.58
CA ALA A 197 25.72 24.17 -3.85
C ALA A 197 24.21 23.92 -3.89
N PRO A 198 23.41 24.82 -4.50
CA PRO A 198 22.04 24.51 -4.88
C PRO A 198 22.04 23.37 -5.91
N SER A 199 21.34 22.30 -5.59
CA SER A 199 21.30 21.08 -6.38
C SER A 199 19.86 20.62 -6.60
N VAL A 200 19.61 19.98 -7.73
CA VAL A 200 18.31 19.40 -8.08
C VAL A 200 18.50 17.92 -8.34
N VAL A 201 17.75 17.09 -7.62
CA VAL A 201 17.57 15.67 -7.98
C VAL A 201 16.34 15.57 -8.87
N TYR A 202 16.39 14.71 -9.89
CA TYR A 202 15.24 14.40 -10.73
C TYR A 202 15.19 12.91 -11.10
N ARG A 203 13.99 12.43 -11.42
CA ARG A 203 13.75 11.05 -11.84
C ARG A 203 14.14 10.85 -13.31
N ARG A 204 14.89 9.79 -13.60
CA ARG A 204 15.20 9.29 -14.95
C ARG A 204 14.51 7.93 -15.16
N ASP A 205 14.46 7.48 -16.41
CA ASP A 205 13.81 6.22 -16.75
C ASP A 205 14.48 5.01 -16.06
N GLY A 206 13.67 3.99 -15.72
CA GLY A 206 14.18 2.73 -15.22
C GLY A 206 14.75 2.76 -13.80
N TRP A 207 14.18 3.56 -12.89
CA TRP A 207 14.62 3.70 -11.49
C TRP A 207 15.99 4.35 -11.31
N THR A 208 16.41 5.15 -12.28
CA THR A 208 17.64 5.93 -12.19
C THR A 208 17.32 7.35 -11.72
N TYR A 209 18.23 7.95 -10.97
CA TYR A 209 18.12 9.33 -10.49
C TYR A 209 19.27 10.14 -11.06
N GLY A 210 18.98 11.37 -11.50
CA GLY A 210 19.97 12.34 -11.94
C GLY A 210 20.10 13.45 -10.91
N VAL A 211 21.31 14.00 -10.77
CA VAL A 211 21.57 15.18 -9.93
C VAL A 211 22.24 16.24 -10.79
N ILE A 212 21.75 17.47 -10.71
CA ILE A 212 22.36 18.65 -11.33
C ILE A 212 22.67 19.62 -10.20
N SER A 213 23.93 20.00 -10.05
CA SER A 213 24.37 21.01 -9.08
C SER A 213 24.78 22.31 -9.77
N LEU A 214 24.58 23.42 -9.09
CA LEU A 214 25.07 24.74 -9.51
C LEU A 214 26.27 25.12 -8.65
N ASP A 215 27.47 24.93 -9.19
CA ASP A 215 28.68 25.45 -8.57
C ASP A 215 28.90 26.91 -8.98
N GLN A 216 28.92 27.82 -8.01
CA GLN A 216 29.16 29.25 -8.23
C GLN A 216 30.64 29.57 -8.50
N THR A 217 31.54 28.61 -8.26
CA THR A 217 32.99 28.79 -8.46
C THR A 217 33.47 28.31 -9.83
N CYS A 218 32.63 27.57 -10.57
CA CYS A 218 32.90 27.16 -11.94
C CYS A 218 32.70 28.33 -12.91
N GLU A 219 33.78 28.81 -13.53
CA GLU A 219 33.67 29.78 -14.63
C GLU A 219 33.10 29.11 -15.89
N PRO A 220 32.10 29.73 -16.55
CA PRO A 220 31.45 29.14 -17.71
C PRO A 220 32.46 29.01 -18.88
N GLY A 221 32.79 27.76 -19.24
CA GLY A 221 33.60 27.43 -20.43
C GLY A 221 35.03 26.94 -20.18
N VAL A 222 35.48 26.80 -18.92
CA VAL A 222 36.86 26.39 -18.62
C VAL A 222 36.94 25.07 -17.82
N ALA A 223 35.96 24.78 -16.96
CA ALA A 223 35.97 23.56 -16.14
C ALA A 223 35.29 22.37 -16.88
N PRO A 224 35.87 21.14 -16.82
CA PRO A 224 35.22 19.94 -17.35
C PRO A 224 33.97 19.59 -16.54
N LEU A 225 32.92 19.11 -17.20
CA LEU A 225 31.73 18.58 -16.53
C LEU A 225 32.13 17.31 -15.77
N GLU A 226 32.08 17.36 -14.43
CA GLU A 226 32.33 16.19 -13.60
C GLU A 226 31.09 15.29 -13.54
N GLU A 227 31.07 14.21 -14.34
CA GLU A 227 30.03 13.18 -14.28
C GLU A 227 30.49 12.03 -13.39
N LYS A 228 29.82 11.87 -12.23
CA LYS A 228 30.07 10.76 -11.30
C LYS A 228 28.79 9.96 -11.12
N ILE A 229 28.84 8.67 -11.43
CA ILE A 229 27.74 7.74 -11.13
C ILE A 229 27.90 7.32 -9.66
N LEU A 230 26.96 7.74 -8.83
CA LEU A 230 26.88 7.32 -7.43
C LEU A 230 25.77 6.27 -7.28
N ALA A 231 26.06 5.19 -6.57
CA ALA A 231 25.05 4.22 -6.19
C ALA A 231 24.30 4.73 -4.94
N TYR A 232 22.98 4.58 -4.94
CA TYR A 232 22.14 4.93 -3.79
C TYR A 232 22.51 4.04 -2.59
N ARG A 233 22.87 4.67 -1.46
CA ARG A 233 23.32 4.02 -0.20
C ARG A 233 24.34 2.88 -0.42
N SER A 234 25.55 3.21 -0.85
CA SER A 234 26.56 2.19 -1.18
C SER A 234 27.40 1.64 -0.02
N GLU A 235 27.15 2.01 1.25
CA GLU A 235 27.87 1.41 2.40
C GLU A 235 26.91 1.12 3.58
N ASP A 236 26.61 -0.16 3.78
CA ASP A 236 26.15 -0.70 5.07
C ASP A 236 27.31 -0.55 6.07
N GLU A 237 27.39 0.56 6.81
CA GLU A 237 28.10 0.57 8.08
C GLU A 237 27.17 -0.06 9.15
N PRO A 238 27.56 -1.19 9.76
CA PRO A 238 26.74 -1.84 10.79
C PRO A 238 26.64 -0.92 12.00
N ALA A 239 25.41 -0.65 12.43
CA ALA A 239 25.12 0.11 13.64
C ALA A 239 25.92 -0.44 14.84
N SER A 240 26.90 0.32 15.31
CA SER A 240 27.57 0.05 16.58
C SER A 240 26.60 0.28 17.73
N ALA A 241 26.59 -0.68 18.65
CA ALA A 241 25.88 -0.67 19.93
C ALA A 241 26.36 0.45 20.87
#